data_AF-A0A0G1CTE0-F1
#
_entry.id   AF-A0A0G1CTE0-F1
#
_cell.length_a   1.000
_cell.length_b   1.000
_cell.length_c   1.000
_cell.angle_alpha   90.00
_cell.angle_beta   90.00
_cell.angle_gamma   90.00
#
_symmetry.space_group_name_H-M   'P 1'
#
loop_
_entity.id
_entity.type
_entity.pdbx_description
1 polymer ?
#
loop_
_entity_poly.entity_id
_entity_poly.type
_entity_poly.pdbx_seq_one_letter_code
_entity_poly.pdbx_strand_id
1 'polypeptide(L)' 'GFIAGYVRGCDLKTCGQMGSVAAVYTVEKYGTVTHTYTKKQFIERYQKNYGTKISLK' A
#
# COMPACT_ATOMS: atom_id res chain seq x y z
N GLY A 1 3.65 2.03 -4.56
CA GLY A 1 3.00 0.75 -4.21
C GLY A 1 3.59 -0.41 -4.99
N PHE A 2 3.36 -0.47 -6.30
CA PHE A 2 3.74 -1.60 -7.17
C PHE A 2 5.25 -1.89 -7.19
N ILE A 3 6.08 -0.90 -7.53
CA ILE A 3 7.56 -1.05 -7.57
C ILE A 3 8.11 -1.52 -6.21
N ALA A 4 7.52 -1.03 -5.11
CA ALA A 4 7.93 -1.41 -3.76
C ALA A 4 7.56 -2.86 -3.38
N GLY A 5 6.56 -3.45 -4.02
CA GLY A 5 6.24 -4.87 -3.92
C GLY A 5 7.12 -5.71 -4.83
N TYR A 6 7.36 -5.23 -6.05
CA TYR A 6 8.18 -5.92 -7.05
C TYR A 6 9.64 -6.07 -6.59
N VAL A 7 10.23 -5.01 -6.05
CA VAL A 7 11.59 -5.03 -5.47
C VAL A 7 11.70 -5.97 -4.25
N ARG A 8 10.59 -6.24 -3.57
CA ARG A 8 10.52 -7.15 -2.42
C ARG A 8 10.21 -8.61 -2.82
N GLY A 9 10.09 -8.91 -4.11
CA GLY A 9 9.75 -10.24 -4.59
C GLY A 9 8.30 -10.66 -4.32
N CYS A 10 7.39 -9.70 -4.14
CA CYS A 10 5.97 -10.00 -3.99
C CYS A 10 5.35 -10.45 -5.32
N ASP A 11 4.31 -11.28 -5.24
CA ASP A 11 3.54 -11.72 -6.40
C ASP A 11 2.90 -10.53 -7.14
N LEU A 12 2.66 -10.67 -8.45
CA LEU A 12 2.09 -9.61 -9.30
C LEU A 12 0.75 -9.11 -8.75
N LYS A 13 -0.07 -10.02 -8.20
CA LYS A 13 -1.34 -9.67 -7.54
C LYS A 13 -1.11 -8.76 -6.33
N THR A 14 -0.16 -9.11 -5.47
CA THR A 14 0.20 -8.31 -4.28
C THR A 14 0.77 -6.95 -4.69
N CYS A 15 1.59 -6.89 -5.74
CA CYS A 15 2.12 -5.63 -6.25
C CYS A 15 1.00 -4.69 -6.74
N GLY A 16 0.01 -5.23 -7.46
CA GLY A 16 -1.18 -4.47 -7.89
C GLY A 16 -2.00 -3.96 -6.70
N GLN A 17 -2.28 -4.82 -5.72
CA GLN A 17 -3.01 -4.47 -4.51
C GLN A 17 -2.28 -3.39 -3.69
N MET A 18 -0.95 -3.49 -3.56
CA MET A 18 -0.11 -2.45 -2.93
C MET A 18 -0.14 -1.12 -3.68
N GLY A 19 -0.22 -1.16 -5.01
CA GLY A 19 -0.42 0.02 -5.86
C GLY A 19 -1.74 0.71 -5.55
N SER A 20 -2.83 -0.06 -5.52
CA SER A 20 -4.18 0.45 -5.26
C SER A 20 -4.30 1.13 -3.90
N VAL A 21 -3.79 0.52 -2.83
CA VAL A 21 -3.83 1.12 -1.48
C VAL A 21 -3.01 2.40 -1.41
N ALA A 22 -1.84 2.44 -2.05
CA ALA A 22 -1.00 3.64 -2.08
C ALA A 22 -1.66 4.80 -2.85
N ALA A 23 -2.40 4.52 -3.93
CA ALA A 23 -3.12 5.53 -4.69
C ALA A 23 -4.22 6.20 -3.86
N VAL A 24 -4.98 5.43 -3.06
CA VAL A 24 -6.03 5.96 -2.16
C VAL A 24 -5.46 7.00 -1.18
N TYR A 25 -4.28 6.72 -0.62
CA TYR A 25 -3.59 7.69 0.24
C TYR A 25 -3.22 8.98 -0.47
N THR A 26 -3.19 9.04 -1.79
CA THR A 26 -2.86 10.28 -2.52
C THR A 26 -4.10 11.14 -2.73
N VAL A 27 -5.29 10.52 -2.84
CA VAL A 27 -6.56 11.20 -3.15
C VAL A 27 -7.29 11.71 -1.91
N GLU A 28 -7.06 11.11 -0.73
CA GLU A 28 -7.82 11.39 0.50
C GLU A 28 -7.50 12.71 1.22
N LYS A 29 -6.47 13.44 0.83
CA LYS A 29 -6.17 14.78 1.35
C LYS A 29 -5.86 15.66 0.17
N TYR A 30 -6.36 16.88 0.30
CA TYR A 30 -6.01 17.99 -0.56
C TYR A 30 -4.54 18.35 -0.31
N GLY A 31 -3.71 18.22 -1.35
CA GLY A 31 -2.27 18.50 -1.31
C GLY A 31 -1.41 17.30 -1.70
N THR A 32 -0.45 17.55 -2.59
CA THR A 32 0.39 16.54 -3.26
C THR A 32 1.36 15.78 -2.34
N VAL A 33 1.63 16.28 -1.12
CA VAL A 33 2.71 15.78 -0.25
C VAL A 33 2.32 15.70 1.24
N THR A 34 1.05 15.89 1.60
CA THR A 34 0.61 15.99 3.01
C THR A 34 0.29 14.65 3.68
N HIS A 35 0.57 13.55 2.98
CA HIS A 35 0.15 12.19 3.32
C HIS A 35 1.29 11.35 3.88
N THR A 36 1.59 11.53 5.15
CA THR A 36 2.45 10.60 5.89
C THR A 36 1.59 9.50 6.49
N TYR A 37 1.77 8.27 6.01
CA TYR A 37 1.22 7.07 6.64
C TYR A 37 2.36 6.18 7.13
N THR A 38 2.14 5.53 8.26
CA THR A 38 3.09 4.54 8.78
C THR A 38 2.92 3.21 8.06
N LYS A 39 3.98 2.38 8.02
CA LYS A 39 3.91 1.00 7.49
C LYS A 39 2.76 0.21 8.13
N LYS A 40 2.51 0.43 9.43
CA LYS A 40 1.43 -0.25 10.18
C LYS A 40 0.05 0.10 9.64
N GLN A 41 -0.25 1.39 9.43
CA GLN A 41 -1.52 1.84 8.84
C GLN A 41 -1.74 1.28 7.44
N PHE A 42 -0.67 1.22 6.63
CA PHE A 42 -0.74 0.65 5.29
C PHE A 42 -1.10 -0.85 5.33
N ILE A 43 -0.44 -1.64 6.19
CA ILE A 43 -0.70 -3.07 6.34
C ILE A 43 -2.12 -3.31 6.85
N GLU A 44 -2.56 -2.55 7.84
CA GLU A 44 -3.90 -2.66 8.43
C GLU A 44 -4.99 -2.36 7.40
N ARG A 45 -4.78 -1.32 6.58
CA ARG A 45 -5.71 -0.96 5.51
C ARG A 45 -5.72 -1.95 4.36
N TYR A 46 -4.55 -2.47 3.99
CA TYR A 46 -4.44 -3.54 3.02
C TYR A 46 -5.16 -4.81 3.51
N GLN A 47 -4.95 -5.19 4.77
CA GLN A 47 -5.63 -6.32 5.39
C GLN A 47 -7.15 -6.11 5.45
N LYS A 48 -7.62 -4.90 5.74
CA LYS A 48 -9.05 -4.58 5.74
C LYS A 48 -9.70 -4.71 4.35
N ASN A 49 -8.98 -4.32 3.29
CA ASN A 49 -9.51 -4.37 1.91
C ASN A 49 -9.38 -5.75 1.25
N TYR A 50 -8.30 -6.49 1.52
CA TYR A 50 -7.98 -7.73 0.80
C TYR A 50 -7.87 -8.95 1.71
N GLY A 51 -8.13 -8.84 3.02
CA GLY A 51 -8.09 -9.93 3.99
C GLY A 51 -6.70 -10.55 4.21
N THR A 52 -5.67 -10.04 3.53
CA THR A 52 -4.34 -10.66 3.47
C THR A 52 -3.32 -9.77 4.18
N LYS A 53 -2.41 -10.34 4.97
CA LYS A 53 -1.30 -9.57 5.58
C LYS A 53 -0.11 -9.52 4.63
N ILE A 54 0.38 -8.32 4.34
CA ILE A 54 1.68 -8.12 3.67
C ILE A 54 2.76 -8.00 4.73
N SER A 55 3.83 -8.78 4.59
CA SER A 55 5.01 -8.64 5.45
C SER A 55 6.01 -7.68 4.80
N LEU A 56 5.96 -6.41 5.22
CA LEU A 56 6.94 -5.41 4.81
C LEU A 56 8.09 -5.41 5.82
N LYS A 57 9.12 -6.24 5.58
CA LYS A 57 10.43 -6.06 6.21
C LYS A 57 11.00 -4.69 5.82
#